data_AF-M1BVH6-F1
#
_entry.id   AF-M1BVH6-F1
#
_cell.length_a   1.000
_cell.length_b   1.000
_cell.length_c   1.000
_cell.angle_alpha   90.00
_cell.angle_beta   90.00
_cell.angle_gamma   90.00
#
_symmetry.space_group_name_H-M   'P 1'
#
loop_
_entity.id
_entity.type
_entity.pdbx_description
1 polymer ?
#
loop_
_entity_poly.entity_id
_entity_poly.type
_entity_poly.pdbx_seq_one_letter_code
_entity_poly.pdbx_strand_id
1 'polypeptide(L)'
;MPMVVNVYTENHTFQETRWKSLRVGDLIKVYKDEYFPIDLLFFYEDGICYVETSNLDGETSLKVKHALNITSSLHDDDSFQNFKVVVKCEDPNEDLYSFMGTLCYDNQQNPLSVQQIVLRGPKPRNTNYVYGVVIFTGHETKFMQNSAYPPSKRSGIEKRMDKIIYVLFIKYKVVSRMKGTMYLIDCKLTIYRFCTTSTAKR
;
A
#
# COMPACT_ATOMS: atom_id res chain seq x y z
N MET A 1 2.84 16.15 7.01
CA MET A 1 4.17 15.89 7.59
C MET A 1 5.04 15.21 6.54
N PRO A 2 6.30 15.63 6.36
CA PRO A 2 7.21 14.93 5.46
C PRO A 2 7.42 13.49 5.96
N MET A 3 7.20 12.50 5.09
CA MET A 3 7.47 11.09 5.38
C MET A 3 8.97 10.81 5.20
N VAL A 4 9.73 11.14 6.23
CA VAL A 4 11.19 10.98 6.27
C VAL A 4 11.59 10.07 7.44
N VAL A 5 12.76 9.45 7.34
CA VAL A 5 13.38 8.63 8.38
C VAL A 5 14.90 8.66 8.21
N ASN A 6 15.64 8.46 9.30
CA ASN A 6 17.09 8.41 9.27
C ASN A 6 17.60 7.04 8.83
N VAL A 7 18.41 7.00 7.77
CA VAL A 7 19.02 5.78 7.22
C VAL A 7 20.53 5.83 7.45
N TYR A 8 21.11 4.72 7.89
CA TYR A 8 22.54 4.56 8.07
C TYR A 8 23.22 4.45 6.69
N THR A 9 24.17 5.34 6.43
CA THR A 9 24.88 5.43 5.15
C THR A 9 26.28 4.85 5.23
N GLU A 10 26.90 4.61 4.07
CA GLU A 10 28.31 4.15 3.97
C GLU A 10 29.30 5.10 4.66
N ASN A 11 28.92 6.37 4.87
CA ASN A 11 29.72 7.35 5.60
C ASN A 11 29.61 7.18 7.13
N HIS A 12 29.12 6.05 7.62
CA HIS A 12 28.93 5.74 9.04
C HIS A 12 28.09 6.79 9.79
N THR A 13 27.16 7.43 9.08
CA THR A 13 26.30 8.47 9.61
C THR A 13 24.86 8.25 9.19
N PHE A 14 23.94 8.66 10.06
CA PHE A 14 22.51 8.66 9.77
C PHE A 14 22.12 9.90 8.96
N GLN A 15 21.48 9.68 7.81
CA GLN A 15 20.98 10.75 6.95
C GLN A 15 19.48 10.63 6.73
N GLU A 16 18.81 11.79 6.77
CA GLU A 16 17.38 11.86 6.54
C GLU A 16 17.05 11.47 5.09
N THR A 17 16.19 10.46 4.94
CA THR A 17 15.76 9.93 3.64
C THR A 17 14.25 9.78 3.59
N ARG A 18 13.66 9.94 2.40
CA ARG A 18 12.22 9.74 2.21
C ARG A 18 11.86 8.26 2.26
N TRP A 19 10.69 7.93 2.82
CA TRP A 19 10.23 6.53 2.94
C TRP A 19 10.20 5.76 1.61
N LYS A 20 9.92 6.45 0.50
CA LYS A 20 9.89 5.86 -0.85
C LYS A 20 11.25 5.36 -1.35
N SER A 21 12.34 5.78 -0.73
CA SER A 21 13.71 5.45 -1.14
C SER A 21 14.29 4.29 -0.33
N LEU A 22 13.58 3.81 0.70
CA LEU A 22 14.01 2.70 1.54
C LEU A 22 14.05 1.38 0.76
N ARG A 23 15.08 0.59 1.03
CA ARG A 23 15.31 -0.73 0.42
C ARG A 23 15.47 -1.79 1.50
N VAL A 24 15.24 -3.04 1.12
CA VAL A 24 15.47 -4.20 2.00
C VAL A 24 16.95 -4.24 2.40
N GLY A 25 17.20 -4.42 3.70
CA GLY A 25 18.55 -4.42 4.26
C GLY A 25 19.04 -3.04 4.75
N ASP A 26 18.34 -1.95 4.46
CA ASP A 26 18.70 -0.64 5.01
C ASP A 26 18.59 -0.67 6.55
N LEU A 27 19.56 -0.09 7.24
CA LEU A 27 19.50 0.14 8.68
C LEU A 27 18.92 1.54 8.92
N ILE A 28 17.85 1.63 9.70
CA ILE A 28 17.16 2.88 9.96
C ILE A 28 17.04 3.15 11.47
N LYS A 29 16.98 4.44 11.81
CA LYS A 29 16.76 4.95 13.17
C LYS A 29 15.43 5.68 13.20
N VAL A 30 14.52 5.23 14.05
CA VAL A 30 13.17 5.80 14.22
C VAL A 30 13.09 6.42 15.61
N TYR A 31 12.69 7.68 15.71
CA TYR A 31 12.59 8.35 17.01
C TYR A 31 11.25 8.12 17.68
N LYS A 32 11.19 8.48 18.97
CA LYS A 32 9.99 8.48 19.78
C LYS A 32 8.83 9.18 19.06
N ASP A 33 7.64 8.57 19.14
CA ASP A 33 6.38 9.10 18.59
C ASP A 33 6.34 9.26 17.05
N GLU A 34 7.37 8.79 16.33
CA GLU A 34 7.39 8.68 14.88
C GLU A 34 6.78 7.36 14.40
N TYR A 35 6.26 7.36 13.18
CA TYR A 35 5.65 6.17 12.60
C TYR A 35 6.70 5.25 11.97
N PHE A 36 6.58 3.95 12.19
CA PHE A 36 7.40 2.98 11.48
C PHE A 36 7.07 2.99 9.97
N PRO A 37 8.04 3.24 9.09
CA PRO A 37 7.78 3.43 7.66
C PRO A 37 7.37 2.15 6.94
N ILE A 38 7.92 1.01 7.37
CA ILE A 38 7.85 -0.32 6.74
C ILE A 38 8.07 -1.40 7.82
N ASP A 39 8.10 -2.68 7.43
CA ASP A 39 8.30 -3.78 8.36
C ASP A 39 9.80 -3.96 8.65
N LEU A 40 10.14 -3.91 9.94
CA LEU A 40 11.51 -3.85 10.43
C LEU A 40 11.78 -4.99 11.41
N LEU A 41 12.97 -5.56 11.34
CA LEU A 41 13.57 -6.29 12.45
C LEU A 41 14.19 -5.27 13.39
N PHE A 42 13.61 -5.11 14.58
CA PHE A 42 14.02 -4.04 15.49
C PHE A 42 15.12 -4.49 16.44
N PHE A 43 15.98 -3.54 16.78
CA PHE A 43 17.08 -3.68 17.73
C PHE A 43 17.04 -2.47 18.66
N TYR A 44 17.18 -2.72 19.96
CA TYR A 44 17.14 -1.67 20.96
C TYR A 44 17.98 -2.06 22.17
N GLU A 45 18.63 -1.06 22.75
CA GLU A 45 19.59 -1.18 23.84
C GLU A 45 19.01 -1.88 25.07
N ASP A 46 17.81 -1.47 25.49
CA ASP A 46 17.14 -2.04 26.67
C ASP A 46 16.44 -3.39 26.36
N GLY A 47 16.52 -3.86 25.11
CA GLY A 47 15.94 -5.12 24.66
C GLY A 47 14.41 -5.16 24.59
N ILE A 48 13.71 -4.15 25.11
CA ILE A 48 12.24 -4.10 25.15
C ILE A 48 11.76 -2.76 24.58
N CYS A 49 10.83 -2.82 23.63
CA CYS A 49 10.15 -1.64 23.08
C CYS A 49 8.64 -1.78 23.22
N TYR A 50 7.96 -0.69 23.57
CA TYR A 50 6.52 -0.62 23.55
C TYR A 50 6.06 0.01 22.24
N VAL A 51 5.08 -0.62 21.60
CA VAL A 51 4.57 -0.20 20.30
C VAL A 51 3.08 0.07 20.43
N GLU A 52 2.66 1.28 20.09
CA GLU A 52 1.25 1.66 20.08
C GLU A 52 0.60 1.19 18.78
N THR A 53 -0.37 0.27 18.87
CA THR A 53 -1.02 -0.34 17.70
C THR A 53 -2.39 0.25 17.36
N SER A 54 -2.77 1.39 17.94
CA SER A 54 -4.05 2.06 17.70
C SER A 54 -4.39 2.25 16.21
N ASN A 55 -3.37 2.38 15.35
CA ASN A 55 -3.50 2.50 13.90
C ASN A 55 -3.63 1.16 13.12
N LEU A 56 -3.29 0.02 13.73
CA LEU A 56 -3.28 -1.30 13.09
C LEU A 56 -4.53 -2.12 13.40
N ASP A 57 -4.88 -2.25 14.68
CA ASP A 57 -5.98 -3.11 15.16
C ASP A 57 -7.09 -2.32 15.86
N GLY A 58 -6.93 -1.00 16.03
CA GLY A 58 -7.88 -0.17 16.75
C GLY A 58 -7.83 -0.37 18.26
N GLU A 59 -6.88 -1.14 18.77
CA GLU A 59 -6.65 -1.30 20.21
C GLU A 59 -5.78 -0.16 20.73
N THR A 60 -6.16 0.45 21.86
CA THR A 60 -5.36 1.51 22.52
C THR A 60 -4.23 0.96 23.39
N SER A 61 -4.04 -0.36 23.39
CA SER A 61 -3.05 -1.05 24.20
C SER A 61 -1.65 -0.91 23.61
N LEU A 62 -0.65 -0.84 24.49
CA LEU A 62 0.75 -0.94 24.08
C LEU A 62 1.12 -2.42 23.95
N LYS A 63 1.65 -2.81 22.80
CA LYS A 63 2.22 -4.16 22.61
C LYS A 63 3.71 -4.13 22.91
N VAL A 64 4.16 -5.13 23.65
CA VAL A 64 5.57 -5.30 24.00
C VAL A 64 6.27 -6.06 22.87
N LYS A 65 7.44 -5.56 22.46
CA LYS A 65 8.33 -6.18 21.48
C LYS A 65 9.68 -6.44 22.14
N HIS A 66 10.28 -7.59 21.83
CA HIS A 66 11.53 -8.06 22.41
C HIS A 66 12.62 -8.15 21.35
N ALA A 67 13.72 -7.42 21.55
CA ALA A 67 14.87 -7.48 20.66
C ALA A 67 15.61 -8.79 20.91
N LEU A 68 16.45 -9.21 19.96
CA LEU A 68 17.31 -10.34 20.19
C LEU A 68 18.44 -9.97 21.17
N ASN A 69 18.76 -10.88 22.09
CA ASN A 69 19.87 -10.66 23.02
C ASN A 69 21.20 -10.44 22.30
N ILE A 70 21.42 -11.07 21.14
CA ILE A 70 22.66 -10.90 20.36
C ILE A 70 22.86 -9.48 19.82
N THR A 71 21.77 -8.73 19.68
CA THR A 71 21.79 -7.34 19.22
C THR A 71 21.82 -6.33 20.36
N SER A 72 21.85 -6.78 21.62
CA SER A 72 21.99 -5.89 22.77
C SER A 72 23.21 -4.99 22.62
N SER A 73 24.38 -5.55 22.27
CA SER A 73 25.64 -4.80 22.09
C SER A 73 25.65 -3.68 21.04
N LEU A 74 24.58 -3.51 20.26
CA LEU A 74 24.45 -2.49 19.21
C LEU A 74 23.81 -1.20 19.74
N HIS A 75 24.55 -0.50 20.60
CA HIS A 75 24.11 0.75 21.22
C HIS A 75 24.53 1.99 20.41
N ASP A 76 25.78 2.01 19.97
CA ASP A 76 26.37 3.18 19.31
C ASP A 76 26.28 3.11 17.79
N ASP A 77 26.21 4.29 17.15
CA ASP A 77 26.23 4.45 15.69
C ASP A 77 27.51 3.81 15.06
N ASP A 78 28.59 3.70 15.83
CA ASP A 78 29.86 3.05 15.44
C ASP A 78 29.83 1.52 15.57
N SER A 79 28.98 0.95 16.43
CA SER A 79 28.87 -0.50 16.62
C SER A 79 28.35 -1.21 15.37
N PHE A 80 27.63 -0.49 14.50
CA PHE A 80 27.10 -1.03 13.24
C PHE A 80 28.17 -1.28 12.18
N GLN A 81 29.35 -0.65 12.27
CA GLN A 81 30.40 -0.77 11.23
C GLN A 81 30.87 -2.21 11.02
N ASN A 82 30.93 -2.98 12.12
CA ASN A 82 31.43 -4.36 12.11
C ASN A 82 30.30 -5.41 12.21
N PHE A 83 29.04 -4.97 12.30
CA PHE A 83 27.91 -5.88 12.49
C PHE A 83 27.41 -6.42 11.15
N LYS A 84 27.78 -7.65 10.82
CA LYS A 84 27.33 -8.35 9.61
C LYS A 84 26.42 -9.52 9.98
N VAL A 85 25.17 -9.45 9.55
CA VAL A 85 24.16 -10.48 9.77
C VAL A 85 23.51 -10.90 8.47
N VAL A 86 23.02 -12.14 8.44
CA VAL A 86 22.15 -12.64 7.39
C VAL A 86 20.81 -13.00 8.00
N VAL A 87 19.75 -12.31 7.58
CA VAL A 87 18.39 -12.63 7.98
C VAL A 87 17.74 -13.46 6.89
N LYS A 88 17.21 -14.63 7.25
CA LYS A 88 16.36 -15.46 6.40
C LYS A 88 14.95 -15.45 6.99
N CYS A 89 13.93 -15.23 6.18
CA CYS A 89 12.55 -15.20 6.64
C CYS A 89 11.62 -15.90 5.65
N GLU A 90 10.39 -16.13 6.09
CA GLU A 90 9.28 -16.54 5.25
C GLU A 90 8.97 -15.54 4.12
N ASP A 91 8.23 -16.00 3.12
CA ASP A 91 7.69 -15.14 2.07
C ASP A 91 6.63 -14.16 2.63
N PRO A 92 6.47 -12.97 2.01
CA PRO A 92 5.44 -12.00 2.37
C PRO A 92 4.05 -12.64 2.43
N ASN A 93 3.33 -12.42 3.54
CA ASN A 93 1.98 -12.94 3.77
C ASN A 93 1.11 -11.93 4.55
N GLU A 94 -0.20 -12.18 4.60
CA GLU A 94 -1.20 -11.30 5.21
C GLU A 94 -1.38 -11.48 6.72
N ASP A 95 -0.71 -12.47 7.32
CA ASP A 95 -0.82 -12.77 8.75
C ASP A 95 0.06 -11.80 9.56
N LEU A 96 -0.61 -10.84 10.22
CA LEU A 96 0.02 -9.82 11.07
C LEU A 96 0.60 -10.38 12.37
N TYR A 97 0.18 -11.58 12.78
CA TYR A 97 0.50 -12.16 14.09
C TYR A 97 1.52 -13.30 14.00
N SER A 98 1.77 -13.82 12.80
CA SER A 98 2.82 -14.79 12.54
C SER A 98 4.02 -14.13 11.87
N PHE A 99 5.22 -14.56 12.26
CA PHE A 99 6.45 -14.32 11.52
C PHE A 99 7.43 -15.43 11.84
N MET A 100 7.98 -16.07 10.81
CA MET A 100 9.05 -17.04 10.94
C MET A 100 10.30 -16.57 10.22
N GLY A 101 11.42 -16.55 10.94
CA GLY A 101 12.73 -16.27 10.37
C GLY A 101 13.87 -16.78 11.22
N THR A 102 15.09 -16.53 10.75
CA THR A 102 16.33 -16.89 11.41
C THR A 102 17.37 -15.83 11.11
N LEU A 103 17.92 -15.23 12.16
CA LEU A 103 19.07 -14.34 12.10
C LEU A 103 20.34 -15.16 12.28
N CYS A 104 21.21 -15.15 11.28
CA CYS A 104 22.53 -15.77 11.30
C CYS A 104 23.57 -14.69 11.60
N TYR A 105 24.25 -14.81 12.74
CA TYR A 105 25.35 -13.95 13.16
C TYR A 105 26.47 -14.82 13.71
N ASP A 106 27.71 -14.60 13.25
CA ASP A 106 28.90 -15.31 13.73
C ASP A 106 28.72 -16.85 13.82
N ASN A 107 28.20 -17.45 12.73
CA ASN A 107 27.84 -18.88 12.63
C ASN A 107 26.78 -19.39 13.62
N GLN A 108 26.16 -18.52 14.43
CA GLN A 108 25.03 -18.84 15.29
C GLN A 108 23.71 -18.50 14.61
N GLN A 109 22.74 -19.42 14.71
CA GLN A 109 21.39 -19.24 14.18
C GLN A 109 20.44 -18.90 15.32
N ASN A 110 19.79 -17.74 15.22
CA ASN A 110 18.83 -17.25 16.21
C ASN A 110 17.45 -17.20 15.57
N PRO A 111 16.46 -17.97 16.06
CA PRO A 111 15.11 -17.94 15.52
C PRO A 111 14.48 -16.56 15.75
N LEU A 112 13.77 -16.08 14.73
CA LEU A 112 12.99 -14.85 14.77
C LEU A 112 11.51 -15.21 14.83
N SER A 113 10.78 -14.45 15.65
CA SER A 113 9.33 -14.53 15.78
C SER A 113 8.71 -13.14 15.60
N VAL A 114 7.38 -13.06 15.68
CA VAL A 114 6.65 -11.80 15.65
C VAL A 114 7.08 -10.82 16.77
N GLN A 115 7.72 -11.31 17.83
CA GLN A 115 8.19 -10.46 18.92
C GLN A 115 9.34 -9.54 18.52
N GLN A 116 10.17 -9.96 17.54
CA GLN A 116 11.34 -9.23 17.04
C GLN A 116 11.01 -8.33 15.83
N ILE A 117 9.83 -8.46 15.23
CA ILE A 117 9.42 -7.66 14.08
C ILE A 117 8.46 -6.55 14.50
N VAL A 118 8.68 -5.36 13.96
CA VAL A 118 7.77 -4.22 14.04
C VAL A 118 7.18 -3.98 12.66
N LEU A 119 5.85 -3.91 12.58
CA LEU A 119 5.14 -3.69 11.33
C LEU A 119 5.12 -2.20 10.97
N ARG A 120 4.81 -1.90 9.71
CA ARG A 120 4.52 -0.54 9.24
C ARG A 120 3.34 0.10 9.98
N GLY A 121 3.48 1.36 10.39
CA GLY A 121 2.36 2.21 10.84
C GLY A 121 2.15 2.44 12.35
N PRO A 122 2.52 1.58 13.31
CA PRO A 122 2.49 1.92 14.71
C PRO A 122 3.66 2.83 15.12
N LYS A 123 3.72 3.23 16.40
CA LYS A 123 4.74 4.15 16.93
C LYS A 123 5.48 3.54 18.12
N PRO A 124 6.80 3.79 18.27
CA PRO A 124 7.50 3.47 19.50
C PRO A 124 7.04 4.40 20.62
N ARG A 125 6.79 3.82 21.80
CA ARG A 125 6.44 4.51 23.03
C ARG A 125 7.44 4.12 24.12
N ASN A 126 7.66 5.06 25.04
CA ASN A 126 8.58 4.89 26.17
C ASN A 126 10.05 4.60 25.81
N THR A 127 10.44 4.76 24.54
CA THR A 127 11.81 4.68 24.06
C THR A 127 12.14 5.95 23.26
N ASN A 128 13.38 6.44 23.36
CA ASN A 128 13.79 7.68 22.69
C ASN A 128 14.01 7.49 21.19
N TYR A 129 14.61 6.34 20.83
CA TYR A 129 14.81 5.90 19.47
C TYR A 129 14.86 4.38 19.43
N VAL A 130 14.66 3.81 18.25
CA VAL A 130 14.80 2.39 17.98
C VAL A 130 15.55 2.22 16.66
N TYR A 131 16.47 1.26 16.61
CA TYR A 131 17.10 0.86 15.36
C TYR A 131 16.32 -0.28 14.72
N GLY A 132 16.34 -0.35 13.41
CA GLY A 132 15.73 -1.47 12.72
C GLY A 132 16.32 -1.71 11.35
N VAL A 133 16.44 -2.97 10.98
CA VAL A 133 16.80 -3.36 9.61
C VAL A 133 15.53 -3.66 8.83
N VAL A 134 15.47 -3.13 7.63
CA VAL A 134 14.32 -3.29 6.74
C VAL A 134 14.20 -4.74 6.25
N ILE A 135 13.06 -5.37 6.51
CA ILE A 135 12.76 -6.74 6.06
C ILE A 135 11.86 -6.73 4.84
N PHE A 136 10.72 -6.04 4.91
CA PHE A 136 9.78 -5.93 3.79
C PHE A 136 9.52 -4.47 3.43
N THR A 137 9.35 -4.19 2.14
CA THR A 137 9.10 -2.85 1.60
C THR A 137 7.83 -2.80 0.76
N GLY A 138 7.22 -1.61 0.65
CA GLY A 138 6.11 -1.38 -0.29
C GLY A 138 4.94 -2.35 -0.12
N HIS A 139 4.57 -3.01 -1.21
CA HIS A 139 3.45 -3.97 -1.25
C HIS A 139 3.75 -5.29 -0.54
N GLU A 140 5.01 -5.60 -0.24
CA GLU A 140 5.39 -6.83 0.48
C GLU A 140 5.25 -6.70 1.99
N THR A 141 5.05 -5.48 2.52
CA THR A 141 4.78 -5.31 3.95
C THR A 141 3.49 -6.03 4.34
N LYS A 142 3.49 -6.69 5.50
CA LYS A 142 2.33 -7.45 6.01
C LYS A 142 1.10 -6.55 6.16
N PHE A 143 1.29 -5.28 6.52
CA PHE A 143 0.21 -4.29 6.55
C PHE A 143 -0.45 -4.09 5.18
N MET A 144 0.35 -4.02 4.11
CA MET A 144 -0.18 -3.86 2.74
C MET A 144 -0.76 -5.17 2.20
N GLN A 145 -0.20 -6.32 2.56
CA GLN A 145 -0.75 -7.64 2.23
C GLN A 145 -2.11 -7.87 2.90
N ASN A 146 -2.26 -7.45 4.16
CA ASN A 146 -3.53 -7.52 4.89
C ASN A 146 -4.56 -6.50 4.38
N SER A 147 -4.15 -5.54 3.54
CA SER A 147 -5.07 -4.58 2.95
C SER A 147 -5.76 -5.16 1.71
N ALA A 148 -7.08 -5.25 1.76
CA ALA A 148 -7.86 -5.62 0.58
C ALA A 148 -7.73 -4.54 -0.50
N TYR A 149 -7.58 -4.96 -1.77
CA TYR A 149 -7.59 -4.03 -2.89
C TYR A 149 -8.88 -3.17 -2.83
N PRO A 150 -8.77 -1.84 -2.74
CA PRO A 150 -9.94 -1.01 -2.52
C PRO A 150 -10.89 -1.17 -3.71
N PRO A 151 -12.15 -1.61 -3.50
CA PRO A 151 -13.09 -1.67 -4.58
C PRO A 151 -13.36 -0.26 -5.09
N SER A 152 -13.65 -0.11 -6.39
CA SER A 152 -14.10 1.16 -6.94
C SER A 152 -15.34 1.62 -6.18
N LYS A 153 -15.19 2.65 -5.34
CA LYS A 153 -16.30 3.27 -4.61
C LYS A 153 -17.16 4.03 -5.61
N ARG A 154 -18.24 3.41 -6.06
CA ARG A 154 -19.30 4.07 -6.83
C ARG A 154 -20.55 4.19 -5.98
N SER A 155 -21.11 5.40 -5.92
CA SER A 155 -22.32 5.63 -5.14
C SER A 155 -23.51 4.85 -5.74
N GLY A 156 -24.50 4.54 -4.90
CA GLY A 156 -25.75 3.95 -5.39
C GLY A 156 -26.47 4.84 -6.40
N ILE A 157 -26.29 6.16 -6.28
CA ILE A 157 -26.84 7.16 -7.20
C ILE A 157 -26.13 7.11 -8.56
N GLU A 158 -24.80 7.02 -8.59
CA GLU A 158 -24.03 6.85 -9.85
C GLU A 158 -24.49 5.59 -10.60
N LYS A 159 -24.61 4.46 -9.91
CA LYS A 159 -25.09 3.21 -10.52
C LYS A 159 -26.52 3.35 -11.08
N ARG A 160 -27.38 4.12 -10.43
CA ARG A 160 -28.75 4.42 -10.92
C ARG A 160 -28.72 5.37 -12.11
N MET A 161 -27.85 6.38 -12.08
CA MET A 161 -27.66 7.34 -13.16
C MET A 161 -27.21 6.63 -14.44
N ASP A 162 -26.25 5.72 -14.35
CA ASP A 162 -25.83 4.87 -15.48
C ASP A 162 -27.02 4.13 -16.09
N LYS A 163 -27.89 3.53 -15.26
CA LYS A 163 -29.09 2.83 -15.73
C LYS A 163 -30.07 3.76 -16.45
N ILE A 164 -30.27 4.98 -15.95
CA ILE A 164 -31.12 5.99 -16.59
C ILE A 164 -30.52 6.40 -17.94
N ILE A 165 -29.20 6.63 -18.00
CA ILE A 165 -28.49 6.98 -19.23
C ILE A 165 -28.69 5.88 -20.28
N TYR A 166 -28.52 4.60 -19.92
CA TYR A 166 -28.75 3.49 -20.84
C TYR A 166 -30.19 3.47 -21.38
N VAL A 167 -31.19 3.66 -20.51
CA VAL A 167 -32.61 3.70 -20.92
C VAL A 167 -32.88 4.88 -21.87
N LEU A 168 -32.35 6.07 -21.56
CA LEU A 168 -32.49 7.24 -22.42
C LEU A 168 -31.80 7.04 -23.77
N PHE A 169 -30.62 6.44 -23.79
CA PHE A 169 -29.88 6.16 -25.02
C PHE A 169 -30.63 5.16 -25.93
N ILE A 170 -31.22 4.12 -25.34
CA ILE A 170 -32.08 3.16 -26.07
C ILE A 170 -33.29 3.88 -26.65
N LYS A 171 -34.01 4.68 -25.84
CA LYS A 171 -35.18 5.45 -26.30
C LYS A 171 -34.82 6.42 -27.42
N TYR A 172 -33.71 7.15 -27.27
CA TYR A 172 -33.22 8.10 -28.27
C TYR A 172 -32.90 7.40 -29.59
N LYS A 173 -32.23 6.23 -29.56
CA LYS A 173 -31.97 5.43 -30.76
C LYS A 173 -33.26 5.00 -31.47
N VAL A 174 -34.28 4.58 -30.73
CA VAL A 174 -35.57 4.19 -31.31
C VAL A 174 -36.25 5.38 -32.01
N VAL A 175 -36.32 6.54 -31.34
CA VAL A 175 -36.91 7.77 -31.93
C VAL A 175 -36.13 8.23 -33.16
N SER A 176 -34.80 8.21 -33.10
CA SER A 176 -33.94 8.56 -34.22
C SER A 176 -34.18 7.64 -35.43
N ARG A 177 -34.29 6.33 -35.18
CA ARG A 177 -34.60 5.33 -36.22
C ARG A 177 -35.97 5.57 -36.87
N MET A 178 -37.01 5.82 -36.07
CA MET A 178 -38.37 6.10 -36.56
C MET A 178 -38.43 7.37 -37.40
N LYS A 179 -37.80 8.46 -36.94
CA LYS A 179 -37.70 9.71 -37.70
C LYS A 179 -36.97 9.47 -39.02
N GLY A 180 -35.81 8.80 -38.98
CA GLY A 180 -35.04 8.45 -40.18
C GLY A 180 -35.87 7.67 -41.21
N THR A 181 -36.65 6.67 -40.78
CA THR A 181 -37.55 5.95 -41.70
C THR A 181 -38.65 6.80 -42.29
N MET A 182 -39.28 7.67 -41.48
CA MET A 182 -40.37 8.54 -41.93
C MET A 182 -39.86 9.54 -42.97
N TYR A 183 -38.73 10.20 -42.71
CA TYR A 183 -38.09 11.10 -43.69
C TYR A 183 -37.73 10.39 -45.00
N LEU A 184 -37.23 9.15 -44.94
CA LEU A 184 -36.94 8.38 -46.15
C LEU A 184 -38.20 8.04 -46.95
N ILE A 185 -39.31 7.72 -46.27
CA ILE A 185 -40.61 7.46 -46.91
C ILE A 185 -41.15 8.74 -47.55
N ASP A 186 -41.13 9.87 -46.84
CA ASP A 186 -41.58 11.17 -47.34
C ASP A 186 -40.73 11.65 -48.53
N CYS A 187 -39.41 11.44 -48.48
CA CYS A 187 -38.53 11.72 -49.61
C CYS A 187 -38.88 10.85 -50.82
N LYS A 188 -39.09 9.54 -50.63
CA LYS A 188 -39.51 8.64 -51.71
C LYS A 188 -40.87 9.04 -52.30
N LEU A 189 -41.84 9.40 -51.47
CA LEU A 189 -43.17 9.85 -51.91
C LEU A 189 -43.10 11.18 -52.67
N THR A 190 -42.26 12.11 -52.22
CA THR A 190 -42.06 13.41 -52.88
C THR A 190 -41.38 13.25 -54.24
N ILE A 191 -40.34 12.42 -54.33
CA ILE A 191 -39.67 12.08 -55.59
C ILE A 191 -40.65 11.37 -56.55
N TYR A 192 -41.44 10.42 -56.05
CA TYR A 192 -42.45 9.72 -56.86
C TYR A 192 -43.52 10.68 -57.41
N ARG A 193 -43.99 11.63 -56.59
CA ARG A 193 -44.94 12.68 -57.01
C ARG A 193 -44.34 13.63 -58.05
N PHE A 194 -43.07 13.99 -57.93
CA PHE A 194 -42.36 14.84 -58.91
C PHE A 194 -42.17 14.13 -60.26
N CYS A 195 -41.78 12.85 -60.24
CA CYS A 195 -41.65 12.05 -61.47
C CYS A 195 -42.99 11.92 -62.21
N THR A 196 -44.07 11.59 -61.50
CA THR A 196 -45.39 11.39 -62.11
C THR A 196 -45.98 12.69 -62.68
N THR A 197 -45.80 13.84 -62.02
CA THR A 197 -46.22 15.16 -62.55
C THR A 197 -45.36 15.66 -63.71
N SER A 198 -44.08 15.29 -63.79
CA SER A 198 -43.21 15.63 -64.92
C SER A 198 -43.54 14.84 -66.20
N THR A 199 -44.03 13.59 -66.09
CA THR A 199 -44.50 12.80 -67.25
C THR A 199 -45.88 13.22 -67.76
N ALA A 200 -46.73 13.81 -66.91
CA ALA A 200 -48.07 14.27 -67.31
C ALA A 200 -48.08 15.64 -68.02
N LYS A 201 -46.93 16.34 -68.07
CA LYS A 201 -46.77 17.66 -68.70
C LYS A 201 -46.04 17.62 -70.05
N ARG A 202 -45.84 16.43 -70.63
CA ARG A 202 -45.23 16.22 -71.95
C ARG A 202 -46.26 15.71 -72.95
#